data_AF-A0A951YEL7-F1
#
_entry.id   AF-A0A951YEL7-F1
#
_cell.length_a   1.000
_cell.length_b   1.000
_cell.length_c   1.000
_cell.angle_alpha   90.00
_cell.angle_beta   90.00
_cell.angle_gamma   90.00
#
_symmetry.space_group_name_H-M   'P 1'
#
loop_
_entity.id
_entity.type
_entity.pdbx_description
1 polymer ?
#
loop_
_entity_poly.entity_id
_entity_poly.type
_entity_poly.pdbx_seq_one_letter_code
_entity_poly.pdbx_strand_id
1 'polypeptide(L)'
;MPTNGAEISVAVANDYINDFIANYFDTGKAPVKSMILDAGLLRDYLSNPVIQNIKFMLGERTVVENGIDKKVFTLIVAGYDANGNYILTPSGNVLDHTTPCPTMCPTAGNAANDNIVM
;
A
#
# COMPACT_ATOMS: atom_id res chain seq x y z
N MET A 1 7.28 -16.20 3.83
CA MET A 1 5.94 -15.60 3.73
C MET A 1 6.00 -14.55 2.63
N PRO A 2 5.01 -14.43 1.74
CA PRO A 2 4.95 -13.30 0.83
C PRO A 2 5.05 -12.02 1.68
N THR A 3 6.01 -11.16 1.38
CA THR A 3 6.33 -9.97 2.17
C THR A 3 5.16 -8.99 2.07
N ASN A 4 4.58 -8.61 3.21
CA ASN A 4 3.55 -7.56 3.30
C ASN A 4 4.21 -6.19 3.19
N GLY A 5 4.75 -5.88 2.02
CA GLY A 5 5.47 -4.65 1.76
C GLY A 5 6.68 -4.93 0.88
N ALA A 6 6.87 -4.09 -0.12
CA ALA A 6 8.02 -4.06 -1.01
C ALA A 6 8.30 -2.58 -1.38
N GLU A 7 9.43 -2.34 -2.03
CA GLU A 7 9.66 -1.08 -2.72
C GLU A 7 9.24 -1.22 -4.18
N ILE A 8 8.55 -0.22 -4.73
CA ILE A 8 8.23 -0.17 -6.15
C ILE A 8 8.76 1.10 -6.79
N SER A 9 9.04 1.04 -8.09
CA SER A 9 9.44 2.22 -8.83
C SER A 9 8.31 3.25 -8.86
N VAL A 10 8.69 4.53 -8.94
CA VAL A 10 7.73 5.65 -9.07
C VAL A 10 6.79 5.46 -10.27
N ALA A 11 7.28 4.88 -11.36
CA ALA A 11 6.47 4.59 -12.55
C ALA A 11 5.34 3.60 -12.22
N VAL A 12 5.67 2.47 -11.59
CA VAL A 12 4.68 1.46 -11.19
C VAL A 12 3.68 2.03 -10.19
N ALA A 13 4.15 2.86 -9.25
CA ALA A 13 3.28 3.51 -8.28
C ALA A 13 2.27 4.45 -8.97
N ASN A 14 2.74 5.24 -9.93
CA ASN A 14 1.88 6.15 -10.69
C ASN A 14 0.87 5.38 -11.55
N ASP A 15 1.26 4.26 -12.16
CA ASP A 15 0.34 3.41 -12.90
C ASP A 15 -0.79 2.91 -12.00
N TYR A 16 -0.46 2.40 -10.81
CA TYR A 16 -1.48 1.94 -9.86
C TYR A 16 -2.40 3.05 -9.37
N ILE A 17 -1.85 4.24 -9.09
CA ILE A 17 -2.63 5.42 -8.68
C ILE A 17 -3.57 5.86 -9.80
N ASN A 18 -3.08 5.90 -11.03
CA ASN A 18 -3.87 6.34 -12.18
C ASN A 18 -5.00 5.35 -12.48
N ASP A 19 -4.73 4.05 -12.43
CA ASP A 19 -5.76 3.02 -12.57
C ASP A 19 -6.85 3.19 -11.48
N PHE A 20 -6.45 3.40 -10.22
CA PHE A 20 -7.40 3.66 -9.14
C PHE A 20 -8.24 4.92 -9.39
N ILE A 21 -7.61 6.02 -9.75
CA ILE A 21 -8.30 7.30 -10.00
C ILE A 21 -9.28 7.15 -11.16
N ALA A 22 -8.89 6.45 -12.23
CA ALA A 22 -9.73 6.25 -13.40
C ALA A 22 -10.96 5.38 -13.10
N ASN A 23 -10.81 4.36 -12.24
CA ASN A 23 -11.82 3.32 -12.08
C ASN A 23 -12.66 3.42 -10.80
N TYR A 24 -12.16 4.07 -9.74
CA TYR A 24 -12.76 4.01 -8.40
C TYR A 24 -12.90 5.34 -7.67
N PHE A 25 -12.08 6.35 -7.98
CA PHE A 25 -12.22 7.66 -7.35
C PHE A 25 -13.62 8.25 -7.63
N ASP A 26 -14.26 8.78 -6.58
CA ASP A 26 -15.63 9.35 -6.63
C ASP A 26 -16.75 8.37 -7.04
N THR A 27 -16.48 7.06 -7.11
CA THR A 27 -17.50 6.05 -7.43
C THR A 27 -18.30 5.56 -6.23
N GLY A 28 -17.83 5.87 -5.01
CA GLY A 28 -18.37 5.33 -3.75
C GLY A 28 -18.10 3.84 -3.52
N LYS A 29 -17.23 3.21 -4.32
CA LYS A 29 -16.96 1.76 -4.26
C LYS A 29 -15.47 1.46 -4.14
N ALA A 30 -15.10 0.77 -3.07
CA ALA A 30 -13.81 0.11 -2.92
C ALA A 30 -14.01 -1.20 -2.12
N PRO A 31 -14.04 -2.39 -2.75
CA PRO A 31 -14.24 -3.67 -2.06
C PRO A 31 -13.01 -4.13 -1.24
N VAL A 32 -12.57 -3.28 -0.30
CA VAL A 32 -11.46 -3.55 0.61
C VAL A 32 -11.92 -3.26 2.02
N LYS A 33 -11.76 -4.24 2.91
CA LYS A 33 -12.06 -4.07 4.33
C LYS A 33 -10.88 -3.45 5.09
N SER A 34 -9.67 -3.94 4.83
CA SER A 34 -8.44 -3.51 5.48
C SER A 34 -7.23 -3.87 4.62
N MET A 35 -6.11 -3.20 4.88
CA MET A 35 -4.82 -3.41 4.22
C MET A 35 -3.75 -3.59 5.29
N ILE A 36 -2.75 -4.42 4.98
CA ILE A 36 -1.71 -4.78 5.94
C ILE A 36 -0.36 -4.33 5.39
N LEU A 37 0.40 -3.65 6.24
CA LEU A 37 1.76 -3.17 5.97
C LEU A 37 2.71 -3.73 7.03
N ASP A 38 3.89 -4.17 6.59
CA ASP A 38 4.96 -4.57 7.48
C ASP A 38 5.49 -3.36 8.27
N ALA A 39 5.43 -3.46 9.59
CA ALA A 39 5.84 -2.39 10.47
C ALA A 39 7.37 -2.18 10.51
N GLY A 40 8.16 -3.20 10.19
CA GLY A 40 9.62 -3.08 10.05
C GLY A 40 9.96 -2.22 8.83
N LEU A 41 9.39 -2.54 7.67
CA LEU A 41 9.59 -1.75 6.45
C LEU A 41 9.13 -0.31 6.61
N LEU A 42 7.98 -0.08 7.26
CA LEU A 42 7.54 1.27 7.55
C LEU A 42 8.52 2.01 8.48
N ARG A 43 8.99 1.38 9.56
CA ARG A 43 9.95 2.01 10.48
C ARG A 43 11.28 2.32 9.80
N ASP A 44 11.79 1.41 8.97
CA ASP A 44 13.04 1.60 8.22
C ASP A 44 12.89 2.77 7.23
N TYR A 45 11.75 2.87 6.54
CA TYR A 45 11.48 4.01 5.65
C TYR A 45 11.38 5.32 6.43
N LEU A 46 10.66 5.32 7.56
CA LEU A 46 10.47 6.48 8.44
C LEU A 46 11.70 6.85 9.25
N SER A 47 12.77 6.04 9.25
CA SER A 47 14.01 6.41 9.91
C SER A 47 14.74 7.55 9.20
N ASN A 48 14.32 7.92 7.98
CA ASN A 48 14.82 9.09 7.27
C ASN A 48 14.23 10.39 7.86
N PRO A 49 15.03 11.21 8.56
CA PRO A 49 14.53 12.40 9.26
C PRO A 49 14.11 13.54 8.32
N VAL A 50 14.42 13.44 7.02
CA VAL A 50 13.96 14.41 6.01
C VAL A 50 12.46 14.28 5.77
N ILE A 51 11.90 13.08 6.00
CA ILE A 51 10.47 12.84 5.91
C ILE A 51 9.79 13.52 7.09
N GLN A 52 8.94 14.51 6.80
CA GLN A 52 8.18 15.23 7.82
C GLN A 52 6.70 14.85 7.83
N ASN A 53 6.20 14.36 6.71
CA ASN A 53 4.82 13.97 6.55
C ASN A 53 4.71 12.70 5.70
N ILE A 54 3.60 11.97 5.87
CA ILE A 54 3.28 10.76 5.11
C ILE A 54 1.98 10.97 4.35
N LYS A 55 2.02 10.64 3.06
CA LYS A 55 0.85 10.56 2.19
C LYS A 55 0.51 9.11 1.93
N PHE A 56 -0.73 8.75 2.25
CA PHE A 56 -1.33 7.47 1.90
C PHE A 56 -2.16 7.63 0.63
N MET A 57 -1.90 6.80 -0.37
CA MET A 57 -2.56 6.86 -1.68
C MET A 57 -3.09 5.48 -2.03
N LEU A 58 -4.34 5.41 -2.50
CA LEU A 58 -4.90 4.16 -3.00
C LEU A 58 -4.44 3.92 -4.44
N GLY A 59 -4.11 2.68 -4.73
CA GLY A 59 -3.78 2.20 -6.08
C GLY A 59 -4.59 0.95 -6.43
N GLU A 60 -4.69 0.66 -7.72
CA GLU A 60 -5.21 -0.59 -8.26
C GLU A 60 -4.07 -1.33 -8.95
N ARG A 61 -3.95 -2.63 -8.71
CA ARG A 61 -2.98 -3.48 -9.42
C ARG A 61 -3.62 -4.80 -9.84
N THR A 62 -3.00 -5.45 -10.80
CA THR A 62 -3.39 -6.79 -11.24
C THR A 62 -2.53 -7.82 -10.53
N VAL A 63 -3.14 -8.82 -9.91
CA VAL A 63 -2.47 -10.00 -9.39
C VAL A 63 -2.99 -11.24 -10.10
N VAL A 64 -2.12 -12.22 -10.32
CA VAL A 64 -2.51 -13.52 -10.86
C VAL A 64 -2.77 -14.45 -9.69
N GLU A 65 -4.02 -14.88 -9.53
CA GLU A 65 -4.40 -15.86 -8.52
C GLU A 65 -5.01 -17.08 -9.22
N ASN A 66 -4.40 -18.25 -9.05
CA ASN A 66 -4.81 -19.49 -9.71
C ASN A 66 -4.91 -19.38 -11.25
N GLY A 67 -4.00 -18.60 -11.86
CA GLY A 67 -3.98 -18.37 -13.31
C GLY A 67 -5.04 -17.40 -13.83
N ILE A 68 -5.76 -16.71 -12.92
CA ILE A 68 -6.77 -15.71 -13.26
C ILE A 68 -6.28 -14.33 -12.82
N ASP A 69 -6.34 -13.38 -13.75
CA ASP A 69 -6.08 -11.97 -13.45
C ASP A 69 -7.18 -11.41 -12.56
N LYS A 70 -6.78 -10.88 -11.41
CA LYS A 70 -7.66 -10.19 -10.48
C LYS A 70 -7.15 -8.79 -10.22
N LYS A 71 -8.07 -7.83 -10.31
CA LYS A 71 -7.84 -6.47 -9.85
C LYS A 71 -7.96 -6.42 -8.34
N VAL A 72 -6.91 -5.91 -7.70
CA VAL A 72 -6.84 -5.75 -6.24
C VAL A 72 -6.36 -4.35 -5.93
N PHE A 73 -6.81 -3.81 -4.80
CA PHE A 73 -6.31 -2.52 -4.33
C PHE A 73 -5.00 -2.68 -3.59
N THR A 74 -4.19 -1.63 -3.64
CA THR A 74 -2.99 -1.46 -2.83
C THR A 74 -3.00 -0.08 -2.18
N LEU A 75 -2.06 0.13 -1.27
CA LEU A 75 -1.79 1.41 -0.62
C LEU A 75 -0.34 1.76 -0.87
N ILE A 76 -0.13 2.89 -1.53
CA ILE A 76 1.17 3.50 -1.73
C ILE A 76 1.40 4.48 -0.60
N VAL A 77 2.56 4.35 0.05
CA VAL A 77 2.98 5.18 1.17
C VAL A 77 4.17 6.02 0.73
N ALA A 78 4.02 7.33 0.71
CA ALA A 78 5.07 8.24 0.29
C ALA A 78 5.34 9.30 1.37
N GLY A 79 6.60 9.41 1.80
CA GLY A 79 7.06 10.49 2.63
C GLY A 79 7.29 11.76 1.81
N TYR A 80 7.07 12.92 2.42
CA TYR A 80 7.45 14.20 1.85
C TYR A 80 8.06 15.15 2.88
N ASP A 81 8.93 16.05 2.40
CA ASP A 81 9.64 17.02 3.23
C ASP A 81 8.75 18.22 3.63
N ALA A 82 9.33 19.18 4.36
CA ALA A 82 8.65 20.42 4.76
C ALA A 82 8.10 21.23 3.57
N ASN A 83 8.72 21.08 2.39
CA ASN A 83 8.40 21.83 1.19
C ASN A 83 7.39 21.09 0.29
N GLY A 84 6.94 19.89 0.67
CA GLY A 84 6.01 19.10 -0.12
C GLY A 84 6.67 18.19 -1.16
N ASN A 85 8.00 18.05 -1.16
CA ASN A 85 8.70 17.18 -2.12
C ASN A 85 8.67 15.73 -1.64
N TYR A 86 8.31 14.80 -2.53
CA TYR A 86 8.38 13.37 -2.21
C TYR A 86 9.82 12.92 -1.95
N ILE A 87 9.98 12.09 -0.93
CA ILE A 87 11.24 11.49 -0.54
C ILE A 87 11.23 10.02 -0.96
N LEU A 88 12.10 9.69 -1.91
CA LEU A 88 12.26 8.33 -2.40
C LEU A 88 13.17 7.52 -1.45
N THR A 89 13.08 6.20 -1.52
CA THR A 89 14.07 5.31 -0.91
C THR A 89 15.44 5.51 -1.56
N PRO A 90 16.56 5.06 -0.94
CA PRO A 90 17.88 5.14 -1.57
C PRO A 90 17.95 4.51 -2.97
N SER A 91 17.07 3.55 -3.26
CA SER A 91 16.93 2.90 -4.56
C SER A 91 16.05 3.66 -5.55
N GLY A 92 15.56 4.86 -5.21
CA GLY A 92 14.70 5.68 -6.06
C GLY A 92 13.24 5.21 -6.12
N ASN A 93 12.80 4.44 -5.13
CA ASN A 93 11.47 3.84 -5.07
C ASN A 93 10.56 4.57 -4.08
N VAL A 94 9.28 4.18 -4.05
CA VAL A 94 8.34 4.50 -2.97
C VAL A 94 7.97 3.23 -2.21
N LEU A 95 7.55 3.37 -0.95
CA LEU A 95 7.10 2.24 -0.15
C LEU A 95 5.71 1.78 -0.66
N ASP A 96 5.65 0.59 -1.25
CA ASP A 96 4.40 -0.06 -1.63
C ASP A 96 4.56 -1.57 -1.63
N HIS A 97 3.85 -2.23 -0.72
CA HIS A 97 3.09 -3.43 -1.07
C HIS A 97 2.12 -3.73 0.07
N THR A 98 1.13 -2.86 0.28
CA THR A 98 0.07 -3.29 1.20
C THR A 98 -0.79 -4.31 0.47
N THR A 99 -1.07 -5.42 1.15
CA THR A 99 -1.94 -6.44 0.59
C THR A 99 -3.32 -6.29 1.20
N PRO A 100 -4.40 -6.30 0.39
CA PRO A 100 -5.74 -6.27 0.92
C PRO A 100 -5.98 -7.54 1.75
N CYS A 101 -6.47 -7.36 2.97
CA CYS A 101 -6.73 -8.44 3.91
C CYS A 101 -7.66 -9.53 3.34
N PRO A 102 -8.71 -9.25 2.54
CA PRO A 102 -9.50 -10.32 1.93
C PRO A 102 -8.67 -11.37 1.15
N THR A 103 -7.49 -10.99 0.66
CA THR A 103 -6.54 -11.89 -0.03
C THR A 103 -5.43 -12.42 0.91
N MET A 104 -4.94 -11.64 1.87
CA MET A 104 -3.90 -12.05 2.82
C MET A 104 -4.14 -11.58 4.27
N CYS A 105 -5.30 -11.91 4.84
CA CYS A 105 -5.59 -11.66 6.25
C CYS A 105 -4.80 -12.62 7.16
N PRO A 106 -4.43 -12.19 8.39
CA PRO A 106 -4.05 -13.12 9.45
C PRO A 106 -5.19 -14.11 9.66
N THR A 107 -4.86 -15.40 9.74
CA THR A 107 -5.84 -16.47 9.98
C THR A 107 -6.10 -16.72 11.47
N ALA A 108 -5.36 -16.05 12.36
CA ALA A 108 -5.44 -16.22 13.80
C ALA A 108 -5.04 -14.93 14.56
N GLY A 109 -5.38 -14.88 15.85
CA GLY A 109 -5.19 -13.71 16.72
C GLY A 109 -6.27 -12.64 16.55
N ASN A 110 -6.24 -11.61 17.40
CA ASN A 110 -7.28 -10.58 17.41
C ASN A 110 -7.35 -9.79 16.09
N ALA A 111 -6.25 -9.67 15.36
CA ALA A 111 -6.18 -9.01 14.05
C ALA A 111 -6.83 -9.78 12.90
N ALA A 112 -7.27 -11.03 13.11
CA ALA A 112 -8.10 -11.78 12.16
C ALA A 112 -9.56 -11.32 12.16
N ASN A 113 -9.98 -10.53 13.15
CA ASN A 113 -11.35 -10.01 13.24
C ASN A 113 -11.50 -8.72 12.42
N ASP A 114 -12.69 -8.53 11.84
CA ASP A 114 -13.03 -7.30 11.10
C ASP A 114 -13.05 -6.05 12.02
N ASN A 115 -13.21 -6.24 13.34
CA ASN A 115 -13.26 -5.16 14.33
C ASN A 115 -12.10 -5.29 15.34
N ILE A 116 -11.69 -4.16 15.92
CA ILE A 116 -10.71 -4.15 17.02
C ILE A 116 -11.34 -4.85 18.23
N VAL A 117 -10.81 -6.02 18.56
CA VAL A 117 -11.18 -6.80 19.76
C VAL A 117 -9.94 -6.96 20.64
N MET A 118 -10.14 -6.85 21.96
CA MET A 118 -9.08 -6.99 22.98
C MET A 118 -9.14 -8.37 23.62
#